data_AF-A0A3D2F3F5-F1
#
_entry.id   AF-A0A3D2F3F5-F1
#
_cell.length_a   1.000
_cell.length_b   1.000
_cell.length_c   1.000
_cell.angle_alpha   90.00
_cell.angle_beta   90.00
_cell.angle_gamma   90.00
#
_symmetry.space_group_name_H-M   'P 1'
#
loop_
_entity.id
_entity.type
_entity.pdbx_description
1 polymer ?
#
loop_
_entity_poly.entity_id
_entity_poly.type
_entity_poly.pdbx_seq_one_letter_code
_entity_poly.pdbx_strand_id
1 'polypeptide(L)'
;MKFSYSAKNDRGELKSGLIDAFSEEAAIAMLQKAGLVILKLEKSKEETFAQKVSFGLNKINLKTVAVFTRQLATLFEAQVSITESLQTVVNQSDNPVLKNALYQVYTDIEAGMSFSDSLSK
;
A
#
# COMPACT_ATOMS: atom_id res chain seq x y z
N MET A 1 -10.35 -16.88 0.26
CA MET A 1 -9.00 -17.07 -0.30
C MET A 1 -8.78 -15.95 -1.31
N LYS A 2 -7.61 -15.31 -1.31
CA LYS A 2 -7.32 -14.24 -2.29
C LYS A 2 -6.79 -14.84 -3.59
N PHE A 3 -7.23 -14.27 -4.71
CA PHE A 3 -6.76 -14.62 -6.05
C PHE A 3 -6.27 -13.35 -6.74
N SER A 4 -5.08 -13.41 -7.33
CA SER A 4 -4.60 -12.34 -8.20
C SER A 4 -5.11 -12.62 -9.61
N TYR A 5 -5.77 -11.64 -10.20
CA TYR A 5 -6.31 -11.76 -11.54
C TYR A 5 -5.75 -10.66 -12.44
N SER A 6 -5.53 -11.01 -13.71
CA SER A 6 -5.34 -10.08 -14.81
C SER A 6 -6.39 -10.40 -15.85
N ALA A 7 -7.28 -9.46 -16.12
CA ALA A 7 -8.39 -9.64 -17.03
C ALA A 7 -8.51 -8.46 -17.99
N LYS A 8 -9.09 -8.70 -19.16
CA LYS A 8 -9.32 -7.71 -20.20
C LYS A 8 -10.81 -7.44 -20.28
N ASN A 9 -11.21 -6.17 -20.32
CA ASN A 9 -12.61 -5.85 -20.61
C ASN A 9 -12.90 -5.89 -22.11
N ASP A 10 -14.18 -5.81 -22.50
CA ASP A 10 -14.60 -5.83 -23.91
C ASP A 10 -14.05 -4.65 -24.73
N ARG A 11 -13.59 -3.58 -24.06
CA ARG A 11 -12.93 -2.41 -24.68
C ARG A 11 -11.42 -2.60 -24.86
N GLY A 12 -10.90 -3.73 -24.39
CA GLY A 12 -9.51 -4.12 -24.49
C GLY A 12 -8.58 -3.58 -23.42
N GLU A 13 -9.11 -2.93 -22.38
CA GLU A 13 -8.36 -2.44 -21.24
C GLU A 13 -8.04 -3.59 -20.28
N LEU A 14 -6.76 -3.65 -19.87
CA LEU A 14 -6.28 -4.62 -18.90
C LEU A 14 -6.58 -4.12 -17.48
N LYS A 15 -7.31 -4.92 -16.72
CA LYS A 15 -7.58 -4.73 -15.29
C LYS A 15 -6.94 -5.86 -14.50
N SER A 16 -6.02 -5.50 -13.62
CA SER A 16 -5.42 -6.40 -12.65
C SER A 16 -5.83 -6.04 -11.23
N GLY A 17 -6.00 -7.04 -10.38
CA GLY A 17 -6.44 -6.83 -9.01
C GLY A 17 -6.41 -8.11 -8.17
N LEU A 18 -6.75 -7.95 -6.90
CA LEU A 18 -6.95 -9.04 -5.96
C LEU A 18 -8.45 -9.22 -5.72
N ILE A 19 -8.93 -10.46 -5.78
CA ILE A 19 -10.31 -10.82 -5.49
C ILE A 19 -10.37 -11.87 -4.40
N ASP A 20 -11.25 -11.68 -3.42
CA ASP A 20 -11.54 -12.66 -2.38
C ASP A 20 -12.64 -13.62 -2.86
N ALA A 21 -12.30 -14.91 -2.97
CA ALA A 21 -13.24 -15.95 -3.36
C ALA A 21 -13.03 -17.24 -2.55
N PHE A 22 -14.06 -18.09 -2.50
CA PHE A 22 -14.02 -19.35 -1.75
C PHE A 22 -13.33 -20.49 -2.53
N SER A 23 -13.27 -20.39 -3.85
CA SER A 23 -12.56 -21.32 -4.74
C SER A 23 -12.11 -20.61 -6.02
N GLU A 24 -11.28 -21.27 -6.83
CA GLU A 24 -10.84 -20.73 -8.12
C GLU A 24 -12.03 -20.55 -9.08
N GLU A 25 -12.95 -21.50 -9.09
CA GLU A 25 -14.18 -21.45 -9.87
C GLU A 25 -15.07 -20.28 -9.43
N ALA A 26 -15.13 -19.99 -8.13
CA ALA A 26 -15.86 -18.85 -7.60
C ALA A 26 -15.22 -17.51 -8.03
N ALA A 27 -13.89 -17.43 -8.06
CA ALA A 27 -13.18 -16.24 -8.58
C ALA A 27 -13.44 -16.03 -10.08
N ILE A 28 -13.42 -17.11 -10.86
CA ILE A 28 -13.72 -17.07 -12.30
C ILE A 28 -15.15 -16.58 -12.53
N ALA A 29 -16.13 -17.14 -11.81
CA ALA A 29 -17.53 -16.77 -11.93
C ALA A 29 -17.77 -15.30 -11.57
N MET A 30 -17.09 -14.78 -10.53
CA MET A 30 -17.18 -13.37 -10.15
C MET A 30 -16.59 -12.43 -11.22
N LEU A 31 -15.44 -12.77 -11.79
CA LEU A 31 -14.78 -11.97 -12.82
C LEU A 31 -15.57 -11.98 -14.14
N GLN A 32 -16.12 -13.13 -14.53
CA GLN A 32 -17.01 -13.25 -15.69
C GLN A 32 -18.31 -12.47 -15.50
N LYS A 33 -18.93 -12.53 -14.31
CA LYS A 33 -20.12 -11.73 -13.98
C LYS A 33 -19.86 -10.22 -14.04
N ALA A 34 -18.62 -9.81 -13.79
CA ALA A 34 -18.18 -8.42 -13.92
C ALA A 34 -17.87 -7.99 -15.39
N GLY A 35 -18.08 -8.87 -16.38
CA GLY A 35 -17.80 -8.58 -17.79
C GLY A 35 -16.30 -8.51 -18.10
N LEU A 36 -15.47 -9.23 -17.35
CA LEU A 36 -14.03 -9.27 -17.53
C LEU A 36 -13.60 -10.63 -18.08
N VAL A 37 -12.83 -10.62 -19.16
CA VAL A 37 -12.22 -11.81 -19.76
C VAL A 37 -10.90 -12.09 -19.05
N ILE A 38 -10.84 -13.19 -18.31
CA ILE A 38 -9.67 -13.57 -17.51
C ILE A 38 -8.54 -13.99 -18.44
N LEU A 39 -7.40 -13.32 -18.35
CA LEU A 39 -6.17 -13.68 -19.09
C LEU A 39 -5.24 -14.54 -18.24
N LYS A 40 -5.19 -14.25 -16.94
CA LYS A 40 -4.38 -14.99 -15.98
C LYS A 40 -5.05 -14.94 -14.62
N LEU A 41 -5.21 -16.11 -13.99
CA LEU A 41 -5.71 -16.25 -12.64
C LEU A 41 -4.70 -17.08 -11.86
N GLU A 42 -4.18 -16.54 -10.77
CA GLU A 42 -3.28 -17.25 -9.88
C GLU A 42 -3.88 -17.21 -8.48
N LYS A 43 -4.03 -18.40 -7.86
CA LYS A 43 -4.31 -18.49 -6.44
C LYS A 43 -3.19 -17.75 -5.75
N SER A 44 -3.49 -16.62 -5.11
CA SER A 44 -2.53 -16.01 -4.21
C SER A 44 -2.41 -17.04 -3.09
N LYS A 45 -1.34 -17.84 -3.14
CA LYS A 45 -0.64 -18.19 -1.91
C LYS A 45 -0.62 -16.88 -1.16
N GLU A 46 -1.19 -16.86 0.05
CA GLU A 46 -1.14 -15.69 0.92
C GLU A 46 0.15 -14.98 0.61
N GLU A 47 0.06 -13.69 0.27
CA GLU A 47 1.24 -12.85 0.14
C GLU A 47 1.96 -12.91 1.48
N THR A 48 2.73 -13.97 1.67
CA THR A 48 3.83 -14.11 2.58
C THR A 48 4.76 -13.11 1.97
N PHE A 49 4.62 -11.84 2.36
CA PHE A 49 5.68 -11.00 2.90
C PHE A 49 7.05 -11.02 2.17
N ALA A 50 7.11 -11.57 0.97
CA ALA A 50 8.30 -11.93 0.21
C ALA A 50 8.56 -10.88 -0.87
N GLN A 51 7.51 -10.16 -1.30
CA GLN A 51 7.69 -8.90 -2.01
C GLN A 51 7.98 -7.72 -1.06
N LYS A 52 7.90 -7.93 0.26
CA LYS A 52 8.59 -7.12 1.27
C LYS A 52 10.09 -7.48 1.38
N VAL A 53 10.67 -8.33 0.52
CA VAL A 53 12.13 -8.62 0.55
C VAL A 53 12.91 -7.72 -0.43
N SER A 54 12.42 -6.50 -0.68
CA SER A 54 13.29 -5.36 -1.02
C SER A 54 13.58 -4.47 0.20
N PHE A 55 13.21 -4.88 1.41
CA PHE A 55 13.53 -4.19 2.66
C PHE A 55 15.06 -4.03 2.89
N GLY A 56 15.91 -4.80 2.19
CA GLY A 56 17.35 -4.75 2.36
C GLY A 56 18.15 -3.85 1.39
N LEU A 57 17.54 -3.31 0.32
CA LEU A 57 18.31 -2.67 -0.77
C LEU A 57 17.89 -1.24 -1.14
N ASN A 58 16.68 -0.79 -0.80
CA ASN A 58 16.30 0.60 -1.06
C ASN A 58 16.48 1.45 0.21
N LYS A 59 17.74 1.79 0.49
CA LYS A 59 18.10 2.78 1.49
C LYS A 59 17.38 4.10 1.18
N ILE A 60 16.61 4.62 2.13
CA ILE A 60 16.00 5.94 2.01
C ILE A 60 17.14 6.96 1.96
N ASN A 61 17.16 7.80 0.91
CA ASN A 61 18.17 8.84 0.81
C ASN A 61 17.95 9.88 1.92
N LEU A 62 19.04 10.37 2.52
CA LEU A 62 19.03 11.44 3.51
C LEU A 62 18.24 12.67 3.03
N LYS A 63 18.31 13.00 1.73
CA LYS A 63 17.51 14.09 1.14
C LYS A 63 16.01 13.86 1.30
N THR A 64 15.54 12.62 1.11
CA THR A 64 14.11 12.27 1.25
C THR A 64 13.68 12.42 2.70
N VAL A 65 14.50 11.98 3.66
CA VAL A 65 14.24 12.17 5.10
C VAL A 65 14.21 13.65 5.48
N ALA A 66 15.14 14.45 4.95
CA ALA A 66 15.19 15.90 5.21
C ALA A 66 13.96 16.64 4.67
N VAL A 67 13.47 16.27 3.49
CA VAL A 67 12.23 16.86 2.93
C VAL A 67 11.02 16.47 3.77
N PHE A 68 10.89 15.18 4.12
CA PHE A 68 9.83 14.67 4.98
C PHE A 68 9.76 15.41 6.32
N THR A 69 10.88 15.48 7.03
CA THR A 69 10.95 16.10 8.36
C THR A 69 10.62 17.60 8.30
N ARG A 70 11.05 18.30 7.25
CA ARG A 70 10.66 19.70 7.04
C ARG A 70 9.17 19.88 6.78
N GLN A 71 8.57 19.03 5.95
CA GLN A 71 7.13 19.07 5.68
C GLN A 71 6.32 18.81 6.95
N LEU A 72 6.73 17.82 7.73
CA LEU A 72 6.11 17.51 9.02
C LEU A 72 6.23 18.68 10.01
N ALA A 73 7.41 19.31 10.09
CA ALA A 73 7.62 20.48 10.95
C ALA A 73 6.71 21.65 10.57
N THR A 74 6.58 21.96 9.28
CA THR A 74 5.66 23.02 8.81
C THR A 74 4.21 22.73 9.17
N LEU A 75 3.77 21.48 9.08
CA LEU A 75 2.41 21.10 9.45
C LEU A 75 2.18 21.19 10.97
N PHE A 76 3.18 20.85 11.78
CA PHE A 76 3.12 21.04 13.23
C PHE A 76 3.11 22.51 13.63
N GLU A 77 3.90 23.36 12.96
CA GLU A 77 3.85 24.81 13.14
C GLU A 77 2.47 25.37 12.81
N ALA A 78 1.79 24.80 11.81
CA ALA A 78 0.41 25.10 11.46
C ALA A 78 -0.63 24.45 12.39
N GLN A 79 -0.20 23.79 13.49
CA GLN A 79 -1.05 23.08 14.46
C GLN A 79 -1.94 21.99 13.85
N VAL A 80 -1.51 21.42 12.72
CA VAL A 80 -2.16 20.26 12.11
C VAL A 80 -1.89 19.04 12.99
N SER A 81 -2.91 18.19 13.16
CA SER A 81 -2.77 16.97 13.95
C SER A 81 -1.68 16.06 13.38
N ILE A 82 -1.03 15.25 14.23
CA ILE A 82 0.02 14.30 13.80
C ILE A 82 -0.50 13.32 12.74
N THR A 83 -1.70 12.79 12.95
CA THR A 83 -2.36 11.83 12.08
C THR A 83 -2.61 12.42 10.69
N GLU A 84 -3.18 13.62 10.64
CA GLU A 84 -3.43 14.33 9.38
C GLU A 84 -2.13 14.73 8.70
N SER A 85 -1.15 15.22 9.46
CA SER A 85 0.16 15.60 8.94
C SER A 85 0.88 14.42 8.28
N LEU A 86 0.89 13.24 8.94
CA LEU A 86 1.46 12.03 8.38
C LEU A 86 0.73 11.59 7.12
N GLN A 87 -0.61 11.63 7.11
CA GLN A 87 -1.40 11.28 5.93
C GLN A 87 -1.11 12.22 4.76
N THR A 88 -1.02 13.52 4.99
CA THR A 88 -0.68 14.53 3.98
C THR A 88 0.69 14.24 3.38
N VAL A 89 1.71 13.99 4.21
CA VAL A 89 3.09 13.78 3.74
C VAL A 89 3.25 12.41 3.05
N VAL A 90 2.58 11.36 3.53
CA VAL A 90 2.51 10.03 2.87
C VAL A 90 1.94 10.15 1.45
N ASN A 91 0.88 10.93 1.29
CA ASN A 91 0.24 11.13 -0.01
C ASN A 91 1.10 11.93 -0.99
N GLN A 92 1.93 12.84 -0.49
CA GLN A 92 2.85 13.67 -1.28
C GLN A 92 4.23 13.01 -1.51
N SER A 93 4.52 11.87 -0.88
CA SER A 93 5.82 11.22 -1.01
C SER A 93 5.93 10.40 -2.30
N ASP A 94 6.89 10.77 -3.16
CA ASP A 94 7.22 10.02 -4.37
C ASP A 94 8.06 8.75 -4.10
N ASN A 95 8.57 8.59 -2.86
CA ASN A 95 9.39 7.44 -2.51
C ASN A 95 8.50 6.31 -1.96
N PRO A 96 8.34 5.19 -2.68
CA PRO A 96 7.44 4.11 -2.26
C PRO A 96 7.88 3.43 -0.97
N VAL A 97 9.19 3.41 -0.67
CA VAL A 97 9.72 2.81 0.57
C VAL A 97 9.36 3.66 1.77
N LEU A 98 9.61 4.97 1.68
CA LEU A 98 9.23 5.91 2.74
C LEU A 98 7.72 5.93 2.93
N LYS A 99 6.95 5.93 1.84
CA LYS A 99 5.48 5.92 1.89
C LYS A 99 4.94 4.72 2.68
N ASN A 100 5.47 3.52 2.40
CA ASN A 100 5.08 2.31 3.11
C ASN A 100 5.48 2.33 4.59
N ALA A 101 6.69 2.81 4.91
CA ALA A 101 7.15 2.95 6.29
C ALA A 101 6.25 3.91 7.08
N LEU A 102 5.96 5.09 6.51
CA LEU A 102 5.10 6.08 7.14
C LEU A 102 3.63 5.63 7.25
N TYR A 103 3.15 4.82 6.30
CA TYR A 103 1.81 4.23 6.40
C TYR A 103 1.70 3.26 7.59
N GLN A 104 2.77 2.49 7.86
CA GLN A 104 2.83 1.65 9.06
C GLN A 104 2.82 2.51 10.33
N VAL A 105 3.64 3.56 10.37
CA VAL A 105 3.68 4.51 11.50
C VAL A 105 2.29 5.14 11.74
N TYR A 106 1.63 5.58 10.68
CA TYR A 106 0.26 6.12 10.74
C TYR A 106 -0.72 5.11 11.34
N THR A 107 -0.69 3.86 10.87
CA THR A 107 -1.57 2.79 11.36
C THR A 107 -1.33 2.47 12.84
N ASP A 108 -0.07 2.49 13.27
CA ASP A 108 0.30 2.25 14.66
C ASP A 108 -0.21 3.35 15.59
N ILE A 109 -0.15 4.62 15.15
CA ILE A 109 -0.67 5.77 15.91
C ILE A 109 -2.20 5.74 15.98
N GLU A 110 -2.87 5.41 14.89
CA GLU A 110 -4.32 5.16 14.86
C GLU A 110 -4.72 4.05 15.84
N ALA A 111 -3.86 3.03 16.00
CA ALA A 111 -4.03 1.96 16.98
C ALA A 111 -3.67 2.38 18.43
N GLY A 112 -3.24 3.61 18.67
CA GLY A 112 -2.93 4.17 19.98
C GLY A 112 -1.47 4.03 20.43
N MET A 113 -0.55 3.63 19.55
CA MET A 113 0.88 3.62 19.86
C MET A 113 1.45 5.04 19.90
N SER A 114 2.52 5.23 20.69
CA SER A 114 3.23 6.50 20.70
C SER A 114 3.98 6.71 19.38
N PHE A 115 4.09 7.97 18.94
CA PHE A 115 4.82 8.32 17.72
C PHE A 115 6.27 7.83 17.72
N SER A 116 6.96 7.92 18.86
CA SER A 116 8.33 7.45 19.02
C SER A 116 8.45 5.94 18.87
N ASP A 117 7.52 5.17 19.45
CA ASP A 117 7.55 3.71 19.35
C ASP A 117 7.26 3.26 17.93
N SER A 118 6.31 3.91 17.26
CA SER A 118 5.98 3.65 15.85
C SER A 118 7.17 3.91 14.92
N LEU A 119 7.94 4.98 15.14
CA LEU A 119 9.11 5.32 14.32
C LEU A 119 10.32 4.40 14.54
N SER A 120 10.40 3.73 15.69
CA SER A 120 11.56 2.89 16.07
C SER A 120 11.60 1.51 15.40
N LYS A 121 10.51 1.14 14.71
CA LYS A 121 10.35 -0.16 14.03
C LYS A 121 10.94 -0.15 12.62
#